data_AF-A0A7Y6YTH9-F1
#
_entry.id   AF-A0A7Y6YTH9-F1
#
_cell.length_a   1.000
_cell.length_b   1.000
_cell.length_c   1.000
_cell.angle_alpha   90.00
_cell.angle_beta   90.00
_cell.angle_gamma   90.00
#
_symmetry.space_group_name_H-M   'P 1'
#
loop_
_entity.id
_entity.type
_entity.pdbx_description
1 polymer ?
#
loop_
_entity_poly.entity_id
_entity_poly.type
_entity_poly.pdbx_seq_one_letter_code
_entity_poly.pdbx_strand_id
1 'polypeptide(L)'
;MHIDSNLSHVLLHEQENLSRQTAYTQNQALITPPPSDQDLERIEQAKRTAPQDIVEFNGIEIDLETLNNESGDDEDILDVRTTTPREMAELSLDLYIDGSLSYDEYSMLAFQSELHPGFDATIGALTGERAEPDRPRDYIAEWEDRYDFERRYPSDNEKTLKQIDRILGVLQSLERPLDFVA
;
A
#
# COMPACT_ATOMS: atom_id res chain seq x y z
N MET A 1 34.64 -25.71 17.10
CA MET A 1 33.21 -25.52 17.39
C MET A 1 32.55 -26.88 17.37
N HIS A 2 32.19 -27.42 18.55
CA HIS A 2 31.33 -28.59 18.66
C HIS A 2 29.89 -28.06 18.65
N ILE A 3 29.08 -28.48 17.68
CA ILE A 3 27.64 -28.24 17.68
C ILE A 3 27.04 -29.45 18.38
N ASP A 4 26.37 -29.20 19.50
CA ASP A 4 25.80 -30.25 20.35
C ASP A 4 24.73 -31.06 19.60
N SER A 5 24.90 -32.39 19.52
CA SER A 5 23.95 -33.31 18.86
C SER A 5 22.53 -33.25 19.43
N ASN A 6 22.34 -32.70 20.62
CA ASN A 6 21.03 -32.52 21.23
C ASN A 6 20.19 -31.41 20.58
N LEU A 7 20.83 -30.41 19.95
CA LEU A 7 20.13 -29.32 19.26
C LEU A 7 19.59 -29.77 17.88
N SER A 8 20.29 -30.70 17.23
CA SER A 8 19.86 -31.26 15.95
C SER A 8 18.60 -32.11 16.06
N HIS A 9 18.41 -32.83 17.17
CA HIS A 9 17.20 -33.64 17.39
C HIS A 9 15.97 -32.79 17.69
N VAL A 10 16.12 -31.65 18.37
CA VAL A 10 15.02 -30.73 18.66
C VAL A 10 14.54 -30.05 17.38
N LEU A 11 15.46 -29.57 16.53
CA LEU A 11 15.13 -28.94 15.25
C LEU A 11 14.49 -29.89 14.23
N LEU A 12 14.91 -31.17 14.21
CA LEU A 12 14.29 -32.17 13.33
C LEU A 12 12.84 -32.48 13.74
N HIS A 13 12.58 -32.55 15.05
CA HIS A 13 11.26 -32.83 15.59
C HIS A 13 10.29 -31.65 15.44
N GLU A 14 10.82 -30.41 15.39
CA GLU A 14 10.04 -29.21 15.11
C GLU A 14 9.62 -29.12 13.64
N GLN A 15 10.52 -29.46 12.70
CA GLN A 15 10.18 -29.53 11.27
C GLN A 15 9.16 -30.63 10.94
N GLU A 16 9.24 -31.80 11.60
CA GLU A 16 8.22 -32.85 11.43
C GLU A 16 6.85 -32.43 11.98
N ASN A 17 6.79 -31.68 13.09
CA ASN A 17 5.53 -31.19 13.65
C ASN A 17 4.89 -30.09 12.78
N LEU A 18 5.69 -29.19 12.19
CA LEU A 18 5.20 -28.17 11.25
C LEU A 18 4.68 -28.78 9.94
N SER A 19 5.32 -29.86 9.47
CA SER A 19 4.90 -30.61 8.28
C SER A 19 3.61 -31.42 8.53
N ARG A 20 3.40 -31.91 9.76
CA ARG A 20 2.15 -32.59 10.14
C ARG A 20 0.99 -31.62 10.33
N GLN A 21 1.23 -30.40 10.84
CA GLN A 21 0.18 -29.39 10.96
C GLN A 21 -0.30 -28.87 9.60
N THR A 22 0.60 -28.68 8.63
CA THR A 22 0.23 -28.24 7.27
C THR A 22 -0.53 -29.31 6.49
N ALA A 23 -0.33 -30.59 6.78
CA ALA A 23 -1.07 -31.70 6.14
C ALA A 23 -2.54 -31.85 6.62
N TYR A 24 -2.93 -31.23 7.74
CA TYR A 24 -4.32 -31.27 8.25
C TYR A 24 -5.14 -30.01 7.94
N THR A 25 -4.58 -29.02 7.23
CA THR A 25 -5.27 -27.76 6.92
C THR A 25 -5.47 -27.53 5.41
N GLN A 26 -5.42 -28.60 4.61
CA GLN A 26 -5.93 -28.57 3.24
C GLN A 26 -7.20 -29.41 3.10
N ASN A 27 -8.26 -28.75 2.62
CA ASN A 27 -9.57 -29.27 2.18
C ASN A 27 -10.67 -29.46 3.23
N GLN A 28 -11.02 -28.38 3.93
CA GLN A 28 -12.43 -28.08 4.16
C GLN A 28 -12.68 -26.64 3.71
N ALA A 29 -13.02 -26.46 2.43
CA ALA A 29 -13.80 -25.29 2.07
C ALA A 29 -15.06 -25.34 2.95
N LEU A 30 -15.29 -24.31 3.76
CA LEU A 30 -16.60 -24.06 4.36
C LEU A 30 -17.56 -23.83 3.19
N ILE A 31 -18.12 -24.91 2.65
CA ILE A 31 -19.29 -24.82 1.80
C ILE A 31 -20.43 -24.57 2.78
N THR A 32 -20.67 -23.30 3.11
CA THR A 32 -21.92 -22.91 3.72
C THR A 32 -23.01 -23.27 2.71
N PRO A 33 -24.01 -24.09 3.07
CA PRO A 33 -25.15 -24.29 2.20
C PRO A 33 -25.77 -22.91 1.92
N PRO A 34 -26.29 -22.66 0.70
CA PRO A 34 -27.02 -21.43 0.44
C PRO A 34 -28.13 -21.28 1.50
N PRO A 35 -28.32 -20.07 2.04
CA PRO A 35 -29.30 -19.82 3.08
C PRO A 35 -30.67 -20.32 2.63
N SER A 36 -31.40 -20.99 3.53
CA SER A 36 -32.74 -21.46 3.21
C SER A 36 -33.69 -20.28 2.99
N ASP A 37 -34.81 -20.48 2.30
CA ASP A 37 -35.81 -19.42 2.11
C ASP A 37 -36.29 -18.83 3.45
N GLN A 38 -36.31 -19.63 4.52
CA GLN A 38 -36.62 -19.17 5.88
C GLN A 38 -35.50 -18.32 6.50
N ASP A 39 -34.23 -18.59 6.17
CA ASP A 39 -33.12 -17.76 6.62
C ASP A 39 -33.10 -16.42 5.87
N LEU A 40 -33.44 -16.43 4.58
CA LEU A 40 -33.61 -15.22 3.78
C LEU A 40 -34.77 -14.35 4.30
N GLU A 41 -35.91 -14.95 4.67
CA GLU A 41 -37.03 -14.23 5.28
C GLU A 41 -36.67 -13.65 6.66
N ARG A 42 -35.87 -14.36 7.46
CA ARG A 42 -35.38 -13.85 8.75
C ARG A 42 -34.40 -12.69 8.57
N ILE A 43 -33.52 -12.75 7.57
CA ILE A 43 -32.60 -11.67 7.23
C ILE A 43 -33.36 -10.44 6.70
N GLU A 44 -34.38 -10.65 5.86
CA GLU A 44 -35.29 -9.60 5.38
C GLU A 44 -36.08 -8.96 6.52
N GLN A 45 -36.61 -9.77 7.46
CA GLN A 45 -37.34 -9.24 8.62
C GLN A 45 -36.43 -8.49 9.58
N ALA A 46 -35.19 -8.95 9.80
CA ALA A 46 -34.20 -8.25 10.62
C ALA A 46 -33.78 -6.90 10.02
N LYS A 47 -33.66 -6.80 8.68
CA LYS A 47 -33.42 -5.52 7.98
C LYS A 47 -34.56 -4.52 8.15
N ARG A 48 -35.81 -4.98 8.34
CA ARG A 48 -37.00 -4.13 8.43
C ARG A 48 -37.32 -3.64 9.85
N THR A 49 -36.72 -4.23 10.88
CA THR A 49 -37.02 -3.89 12.30
C THR A 49 -35.83 -3.36 13.08
N ALA A 50 -34.63 -3.30 12.50
CA ALA A 50 -33.51 -2.58 13.10
C ALA A 50 -33.71 -1.06 12.96
N PRO A 51 -33.76 -0.27 14.05
CA PRO A 51 -33.53 1.17 13.93
C PRO A 51 -32.11 1.37 13.37
N GLN A 52 -31.95 2.30 12.42
CA GLN A 52 -30.67 2.62 11.80
C GLN A 52 -29.61 2.87 12.89
N ASP A 53 -28.57 2.03 12.90
CA ASP A 53 -27.50 2.02 13.89
C ASP A 53 -26.66 3.30 13.76
N ILE A 54 -26.92 4.27 14.64
CA ILE A 54 -25.94 5.29 15.02
C ILE A 54 -24.96 4.58 15.97
N VAL A 55 -23.72 4.37 15.54
CA VAL A 55 -22.65 3.83 16.39
C VAL A 55 -21.88 4.99 17.01
N GLU A 56 -22.12 5.24 18.30
CA GLU A 56 -21.40 6.25 19.08
C GLU A 56 -20.03 5.70 19.51
N PHE A 57 -18.94 6.21 18.91
CA PHE A 57 -17.57 5.91 19.34
C PHE A 57 -16.89 7.21 19.76
N ASN A 58 -16.54 7.34 21.05
CA ASN A 58 -15.87 8.50 21.63
C ASN A 58 -16.54 9.87 21.36
N GLY A 59 -17.87 9.92 21.26
CA GLY A 59 -18.62 11.19 21.14
C GLY A 59 -18.52 11.85 19.76
N ILE A 60 -18.11 11.11 18.73
CA ILE A 60 -18.23 11.51 17.33
C ILE A 60 -19.38 10.73 16.74
N GLU A 61 -20.44 11.44 16.35
CA GLU A 61 -21.56 10.87 15.60
C GLU A 61 -21.09 10.67 14.15
N ILE A 62 -20.76 9.43 13.79
CA ILE A 62 -20.39 9.08 12.43
C ILE A 62 -21.67 8.63 11.73
N ASP A 63 -22.26 9.55 10.97
CA ASP A 63 -23.33 9.21 10.04
C ASP A 63 -22.76 8.40 8.88
N LEU A 64 -23.03 7.09 8.90
CA LEU A 64 -22.62 6.15 7.86
C LEU A 64 -23.31 6.40 6.50
N GLU A 65 -24.41 7.17 6.45
CA GLU A 65 -25.01 7.60 5.18
C GLU A 65 -24.28 8.81 4.57
N THR A 66 -23.60 9.62 5.38
CA THR A 66 -22.76 10.74 4.90
C THR A 66 -21.45 10.23 4.27
N LEU A 67 -20.88 9.12 4.76
CA LEU A 67 -19.68 8.50 4.16
C LEU A 67 -19.93 7.90 2.76
N ASN A 68 -21.19 7.58 2.43
CA ASN A 68 -21.53 7.01 1.13
C ASN A 68 -21.95 8.09 0.11
N ASN A 69 -22.40 9.27 0.58
CA ASN A 69 -22.82 10.41 -0.24
C ASN A 69 -21.71 11.42 -0.55
N GLU A 70 -20.50 11.25 0.00
CA GLU A 70 -19.28 11.91 -0.50
C GLU A 70 -18.58 11.07 -1.59
N SER A 71 -19.25 10.03 -2.11
CA SER A 71 -18.95 9.49 -3.43
C SER A 71 -19.48 10.48 -4.48
N GLY A 72 -18.91 11.67 -4.50
CA GLY A 72 -18.99 12.52 -5.68
C GLY A 72 -18.43 11.71 -6.84
N ASP A 73 -19.20 11.61 -7.92
CA ASP A 73 -18.81 11.01 -9.20
C ASP A 73 -17.69 11.81 -9.90
N ASP A 74 -16.68 12.26 -9.15
CA ASP A 74 -15.38 12.63 -9.65
C ASP A 74 -14.51 11.40 -9.34
N GLU A 75 -14.20 10.57 -10.34
CA GLU A 75 -13.05 9.68 -10.20
C GLU A 75 -11.87 10.58 -9.80
N ASP A 76 -11.47 10.56 -8.53
CA ASP A 76 -10.29 11.26 -8.02
C ASP A 76 -9.08 10.64 -8.72
N ILE A 77 -8.85 11.03 -9.97
CA ILE A 77 -7.66 10.71 -10.73
C ILE A 77 -6.54 11.38 -9.95
N LEU A 78 -5.78 10.58 -9.23
CA LEU A 78 -4.64 11.04 -8.47
C LEU A 78 -3.62 11.67 -9.42
N ASP A 79 -3.53 13.00 -9.38
CA ASP A 79 -2.58 13.74 -10.19
C ASP A 79 -1.19 13.75 -9.53
N VAL A 80 -0.37 12.77 -9.93
CA VAL A 80 1.03 12.65 -9.49
C VAL A 80 1.91 13.82 -9.96
N ARG A 81 1.41 14.71 -10.83
CA ARG A 81 2.13 15.94 -11.23
C ARG A 81 1.92 17.12 -10.28
N THR A 82 0.97 17.00 -9.36
CA THR A 82 0.67 18.05 -8.38
C THR A 82 0.66 17.53 -6.93
N THR A 83 1.11 16.29 -6.73
CA THR A 83 1.22 15.63 -5.43
C THR A 83 2.35 16.24 -4.58
N THR A 84 2.16 16.35 -3.27
CA THR A 84 3.19 16.82 -2.33
C THR A 84 4.14 15.70 -1.89
N PRO A 85 5.35 16.02 -1.38
CA PRO A 85 6.23 15.06 -0.70
C PRO A 85 5.53 14.21 0.36
N ARG A 86 4.67 14.80 1.18
CA ARG A 86 3.92 14.03 2.19
C ARG A 86 3.01 12.98 1.56
N GLU A 87 2.18 13.41 0.62
CA GLU A 87 1.22 12.54 -0.07
C GLU A 87 1.94 11.46 -0.88
N MET A 88 3.06 11.78 -1.54
CA MET A 88 3.82 10.77 -2.30
C MET A 88 4.40 9.69 -1.39
N ALA A 89 4.85 10.03 -0.18
CA ALA A 89 5.33 9.04 0.77
C ALA A 89 4.20 8.10 1.23
N GLU A 90 2.99 8.63 1.42
CA GLU A 90 1.79 7.85 1.76
C GLU A 90 1.35 6.97 0.57
N LEU A 91 1.20 7.55 -0.63
CA LEU A 91 0.89 6.84 -1.87
C LEU A 91 1.87 5.69 -2.13
N SER A 92 3.17 5.92 -1.92
CA SER A 92 4.18 4.88 -2.10
C SER A 92 3.92 3.66 -1.23
N LEU A 93 3.48 3.88 0.01
CA LEU A 93 3.14 2.81 0.93
C LEU A 93 1.90 2.06 0.46
N ASP A 94 0.87 2.77 -0.02
CA ASP A 94 -0.34 2.15 -0.55
C ASP A 94 -0.02 1.27 -1.76
N LEU A 95 0.78 1.79 -2.71
CA LEU A 95 1.24 1.05 -3.89
C LEU A 95 2.08 -0.19 -3.53
N TYR A 96 2.84 -0.13 -2.44
CA TYR A 96 3.56 -1.29 -1.92
C TYR A 96 2.62 -2.33 -1.32
N ILE A 97 1.64 -1.88 -0.54
CA ILE A 97 0.66 -2.74 0.12
C ILE A 97 -0.22 -3.46 -0.92
N ASP A 98 -0.62 -2.79 -2.01
CA ASP A 98 -1.42 -3.41 -3.08
C ASP A 98 -0.59 -4.37 -3.96
N GLY A 99 0.74 -4.21 -3.95
CA GLY A 99 1.68 -5.03 -4.72
C GLY A 99 2.09 -4.44 -6.08
N SER A 100 1.62 -3.23 -6.41
CA SER A 100 2.06 -2.46 -7.58
C SER A 100 3.55 -2.12 -7.54
N LEU A 101 4.10 -1.89 -6.34
CA LEU A 101 5.54 -1.71 -6.10
C LEU A 101 6.13 -2.87 -5.29
N SER A 102 7.32 -3.30 -5.67
CA SER A 102 8.18 -4.11 -4.79
C SER A 102 8.74 -3.28 -3.65
N TYR A 103 9.27 -3.93 -2.61
CA TYR A 103 9.88 -3.23 -1.47
C TYR A 103 11.03 -2.29 -1.89
N ASP A 104 11.87 -2.72 -2.83
CA ASP A 104 12.98 -1.89 -3.29
C ASP A 104 12.45 -0.64 -4.02
N GLU A 105 11.44 -0.79 -4.87
CA GLU A 105 10.83 0.32 -5.59
C GLU A 105 10.11 1.28 -4.64
N TYR A 106 9.35 0.75 -3.69
CA TYR A 106 8.76 1.49 -2.57
C TYR A 106 9.82 2.30 -1.81
N SER A 107 10.92 1.66 -1.43
CA SER A 107 11.97 2.33 -0.65
C SER A 107 12.60 3.51 -1.40
N MET A 108 12.63 3.43 -2.73
CA MET A 108 13.13 4.51 -3.59
C MET A 108 12.10 5.64 -3.76
N LEU A 109 10.81 5.31 -3.91
CA LEU A 109 9.74 6.30 -4.10
C LEU A 109 9.30 6.98 -2.80
N ALA A 110 9.26 6.25 -1.69
CA ALA A 110 8.83 6.78 -0.39
C ALA A 110 9.86 7.71 0.26
N PHE A 111 11.11 7.71 -0.22
CA PHE A 111 12.15 8.57 0.34
C PHE A 111 11.98 10.01 -0.14
N GLN A 112 11.34 10.83 0.69
CA GLN A 112 11.10 12.25 0.45
C GLN A 112 11.98 13.08 1.39
N SER A 113 12.97 13.77 0.83
CA SER A 113 14.02 14.40 1.63
C SER A 113 13.48 15.49 2.58
N GLU A 114 12.42 16.16 2.15
CA GLU A 114 11.71 17.25 2.82
C GLU A 114 11.00 16.76 4.10
N LEU A 115 10.73 15.47 4.21
CA LEU A 115 10.18 14.86 5.43
C LEU A 115 11.25 14.57 6.48
N HIS A 116 12.54 14.69 6.12
CA HIS A 116 13.62 14.38 7.04
C HIS A 116 13.77 15.47 8.12
N PRO A 117 13.74 15.13 9.43
CA PRO A 117 13.84 16.13 10.51
C PRO A 117 15.11 16.98 10.48
N GLY A 118 16.17 16.47 9.87
CA GLY A 118 17.46 17.15 9.71
C GLY A 118 17.64 17.90 8.39
N PHE A 119 16.62 18.01 7.52
CA PHE A 119 16.77 18.60 6.18
C PHE A 119 17.44 19.99 6.23
N ASP A 120 16.94 20.88 7.08
CA ASP A 120 17.46 22.27 7.19
C ASP A 120 18.93 22.30 7.63
N ALA A 121 19.38 21.30 8.40
CA ALA A 121 20.75 21.19 8.87
C ALA A 121 21.70 20.50 7.87
N THR A 122 21.17 19.86 6.83
CA THR A 122 21.94 19.11 5.83
C THR A 122 21.76 19.70 4.43
N ILE A 123 20.69 19.35 3.73
CA ILE A 123 20.40 19.78 2.37
C ILE A 123 20.13 21.27 2.36
N GLY A 124 19.26 21.75 3.26
CA GLY A 124 18.92 23.17 3.36
C GLY A 124 20.11 24.06 3.68
N ALA A 125 21.08 23.56 4.45
CA ALA A 125 22.33 24.29 4.71
C ALA A 125 23.22 24.43 3.47
N LEU A 126 23.14 23.48 2.53
CA LEU A 126 23.92 23.47 1.28
C LEU A 126 23.22 24.24 0.16
N THR A 127 21.89 24.17 0.07
CA THR A 127 21.10 24.79 -0.99
C THR A 127 20.57 26.17 -0.62
N GLY A 128 20.47 26.47 0.68
CA GLY A 128 19.77 27.66 1.20
C GLY A 128 18.25 27.52 1.22
N GLU A 129 17.72 26.35 0.88
CA GLU A 129 16.29 26.05 0.85
C GLU A 129 15.81 25.52 2.20
N ARG A 130 14.50 25.60 2.44
CA ARG A 130 13.86 24.98 3.61
C ARG A 130 13.15 23.70 3.20
N ALA A 131 12.91 22.83 4.17
CA ALA A 131 12.00 21.72 3.96
C ALA A 131 10.60 22.25 3.61
N GLU A 132 10.10 21.87 2.42
CA GLU A 132 8.76 22.21 1.94
C GLU A 132 7.98 20.91 1.65
N PRO A 133 7.57 20.16 2.70
CA PRO A 133 6.96 18.84 2.53
C PRO A 133 5.54 18.88 1.93
N ASP A 134 4.91 20.05 1.95
CA ASP A 134 3.55 20.27 1.46
C ASP A 134 3.54 21.10 0.16
N ARG A 135 4.71 21.27 -0.50
CA ARG A 135 4.80 21.93 -1.79
C ARG A 135 4.59 20.91 -2.93
N PRO A 136 3.59 21.11 -3.82
CA PRO A 136 3.36 20.26 -4.98
C PRO A 136 4.60 20.08 -5.88
N ARG A 137 4.74 18.88 -6.45
CA ARG A 137 5.82 18.49 -7.37
C ARG A 137 5.32 17.67 -8.54
N ASP A 138 6.07 17.74 -9.63
CA ASP A 138 5.87 16.88 -10.79
C ASP A 138 6.73 15.62 -10.67
N TYR A 139 6.16 14.56 -10.07
CA TYR A 139 6.91 13.31 -9.89
C TYR A 139 7.16 12.57 -11.21
N ILE A 140 6.37 12.79 -12.25
CA ILE A 140 6.70 12.22 -13.55
C ILE A 140 8.00 12.85 -14.06
N ALA A 141 8.07 14.17 -14.06
CA ALA A 141 9.26 14.88 -14.52
C ALA A 141 10.51 14.53 -13.68
N GLU A 142 10.38 14.48 -12.35
CA GLU A 142 11.50 14.13 -11.45
C GLU A 142 12.04 12.72 -11.71
N TRP A 143 11.14 11.75 -11.93
CA TRP A 143 11.53 10.37 -12.19
C TRP A 143 12.06 10.15 -13.61
N GLU A 144 11.57 10.91 -14.60
CA GLU A 144 12.11 10.96 -15.96
C GLU A 144 13.55 11.52 -15.94
N ASP A 145 13.77 12.62 -15.22
CA ASP A 145 15.11 13.19 -15.04
C ASP A 145 16.06 12.19 -14.36
N ARG A 146 15.55 11.46 -13.35
CA ARG A 146 16.32 10.41 -12.66
C ARG A 146 16.63 9.23 -13.58
N TYR A 147 15.69 8.80 -14.43
CA TYR A 147 15.91 7.78 -15.43
C TYR A 147 17.00 8.19 -16.42
N ASP A 148 16.92 9.41 -16.95
CA ASP A 148 17.89 9.94 -17.89
C ASP A 148 19.27 10.14 -17.26
N PHE A 149 19.33 10.48 -15.97
CA PHE A 149 20.58 10.52 -15.22
C PHE A 149 21.20 9.11 -15.10
N GLU A 150 20.44 8.14 -14.59
CA GLU A 150 20.92 6.76 -14.38
C GLU A 150 21.32 6.10 -15.70
N ARG A 151 20.60 6.38 -16.79
CA ARG A 151 20.94 5.88 -18.12
C ARG A 151 22.26 6.45 -18.65
N ARG A 152 22.54 7.74 -18.39
CA ARG A 152 23.78 8.41 -18.82
C ARG A 152 24.97 8.05 -17.93
N TYR A 153 24.71 7.84 -16.65
CA TYR A 153 25.70 7.53 -15.62
C TYR A 153 25.25 6.31 -14.81
N PRO A 154 25.36 5.09 -15.36
CA PRO A 154 24.89 3.88 -14.70
C PRO A 154 25.58 3.67 -13.36
N SER A 155 24.79 3.39 -12.33
CA SER A 155 25.31 2.95 -11.04
C SER A 155 25.86 1.52 -11.12
N ASP A 156 26.61 1.11 -10.10
CA ASP A 156 27.12 -0.26 -9.97
C ASP A 156 25.99 -1.29 -9.79
N ASN A 157 24.78 -0.85 -9.46
CA ASN A 157 23.61 -1.71 -9.32
C ASN A 157 22.81 -1.77 -10.62
N GLU A 158 23.00 -2.84 -11.39
CA GLU A 158 22.31 -3.08 -12.67
C GLU A 158 20.77 -3.08 -12.58
N LYS A 159 20.19 -3.20 -11.38
CA LYS A 159 18.74 -3.17 -11.18
C LYS A 159 18.18 -1.75 -11.09
N THR A 160 18.98 -0.75 -10.75
CA THR A 160 18.49 0.60 -10.43
C THR A 160 17.75 1.21 -11.60
N LEU A 161 18.30 1.15 -12.82
CA LEU A 161 17.60 1.68 -14.01
C LEU A 161 16.26 0.96 -14.25
N LYS A 162 16.20 -0.36 -14.02
CA LYS A 162 14.95 -1.13 -14.18
C LYS A 162 13.92 -0.77 -13.12
N GLN A 163 14.34 -0.51 -11.88
CA GLN A 163 13.46 -0.08 -10.80
C GLN A 163 12.87 1.32 -11.09
N ILE A 164 13.70 2.24 -11.58
CA ILE A 164 13.24 3.58 -12.00
C ILE A 164 12.22 3.47 -13.15
N ASP A 165 12.51 2.64 -14.16
CA ASP A 165 11.59 2.38 -15.28
C ASP A 165 10.23 1.85 -14.81
N ARG A 166 10.24 0.91 -13.85
CA ARG A 166 9.03 0.31 -13.27
C ARG A 166 8.22 1.33 -12.47
N ILE A 167 8.89 2.16 -11.66
CA ILE A 167 8.24 3.24 -10.91
C ILE A 167 7.57 4.24 -11.86
N LEU A 168 8.27 4.66 -12.92
CA LEU A 168 7.69 5.52 -13.96
C LEU A 168 6.43 4.90 -14.58
N GLY A 169 6.48 3.60 -14.90
CA GLY A 169 5.32 2.89 -15.44
C GLY A 169 4.12 2.88 -14.50
N VAL A 170 4.35 2.73 -13.19
CA VAL A 170 3.29 2.79 -12.18
C VAL A 170 2.73 4.20 -12.07
N LEU A 171 3.58 5.22 -11.90
CA LEU A 171 3.12 6.61 -11.78
C LEU A 171 2.32 7.07 -13.02
N GLN A 172 2.77 6.72 -14.23
CA GLN A 172 2.05 7.02 -15.47
C GLN A 172 0.73 6.26 -15.61
N SER A 173 0.57 5.12 -14.91
CA SER A 173 -0.69 4.37 -14.92
C SER A 173 -1.76 5.01 -14.04
N LEU A 174 -1.36 5.74 -12.99
CA LEU A 174 -2.27 6.45 -12.09
C LEU A 174 -2.94 7.66 -12.77
N GLU A 175 -2.30 8.24 -13.78
CA GLU A 175 -2.86 9.34 -14.57
C GLU A 175 -3.91 8.90 -15.60
N ARG A 176 -4.03 7.58 -15.82
CA ARG A 176 -5.02 7.05 -16.75
C ARG A 176 -6.25 6.65 -15.94
N PRO A 177 -7.45 7.10 -16.32
CA PRO A 177 -8.66 6.55 -15.73
C PRO A 177 -8.65 5.04 -15.90
N LEU A 178 -8.82 4.31 -14.79
CA LEU A 178 -8.89 2.85 -14.80
C LEU A 178 -10.18 2.46 -15.51
N ASP A 179 -10.10 2.13 -16.79
CA ASP A 179 -11.22 1.56 -17.55
C ASP A 179 -11.56 0.18 -16.95
N PHE A 180 -12.45 0.16 -15.95
CA PHE A 180 -13.09 -1.07 -15.50
C PHE A 180 -14.10 -1.50 -16.56
N VAL A 181 -13.67 -2.35 -17.50
CA VAL A 181 -14.59 -3.06 -18.39
C VAL A 181 -15.30 -4.14 -17.57
N ALA A 182 -16.58 -3.89 -17.26
CA ALA A 182 -17.51 -4.82 -16.61
C ALA A 182 -17.96 -5.98 -17.51
#